data_AF-A0A3N0ZNN8-F1
#
_entry.id   AF-A0A3N0ZNN8-F1
#
_cell.length_a   1.000
_cell.length_b   1.000
_cell.length_c   1.000
_cell.angle_alpha   90.00
_cell.angle_beta   90.00
_cell.angle_gamma   90.00
#
_symmetry.space_group_name_H-M   'P 1'
#
loop_
_entity.id
_entity.type
_entity.pdbx_description
1 polymer ?
#
loop_
_entity_poly.entity_id
_entity_poly.type
_entity_poly.pdbx_seq_one_letter_code
_entity_poly.pdbx_strand_id
1 'polypeptide(L)'
;MKVVKQKKVTDCYESSNTIDLILSAPITKPFVEHLGQLGKLLLFDEFDIPYFKVIVKGEYTIKGAFGKKTIRILLPEDVEDYPLDSLVQHIENFNK
;
A
#
# COMPACT_ATOMS: atom_id res chain seq x y z
N MET A 1 -1.40 -12.47 4.07
CA MET A 1 -1.79 -12.02 2.70
C MET A 1 -0.68 -12.45 1.74
N LYS A 2 -0.83 -12.42 0.40
CA LYS A 2 0.32 -12.59 -0.53
C LYS A 2 0.34 -11.46 -1.55
N VAL A 3 1.54 -11.03 -1.97
CA VAL A 3 1.71 -10.11 -3.09
C VAL A 3 1.84 -10.94 -4.37
N VAL A 4 0.82 -10.89 -5.21
CA VAL A 4 0.73 -11.66 -6.46
C VAL A 4 1.51 -11.00 -7.58
N LYS A 5 1.54 -9.66 -7.62
CA LYS A 5 2.21 -8.91 -8.68
C LYS A 5 2.61 -7.52 -8.20
N GLN A 6 3.74 -7.03 -8.68
CA GLN A 6 4.16 -5.63 -8.57
C GLN A 6 4.12 -4.99 -9.95
N LYS A 7 3.60 -3.76 -10.06
CA LYS A 7 3.51 -3.01 -11.33
C LYS A 7 3.90 -1.56 -11.11
N LYS A 8 4.97 -1.10 -11.75
CA LYS A 8 5.29 0.34 -11.83
C LYS A 8 4.22 1.04 -12.66
N VAL A 9 3.68 2.14 -12.16
CA VAL A 9 2.67 2.94 -12.81
C VAL A 9 3.38 4.11 -13.48
N THR A 10 3.49 4.07 -14.80
CA THR A 10 4.24 5.05 -15.60
C THR A 10 3.43 6.31 -15.97
N ASP A 11 2.15 6.37 -15.59
CA ASP A 11 1.21 7.42 -16.03
C ASP A 11 0.32 7.89 -14.86
N CYS A 12 0.93 8.32 -13.76
CA CYS A 12 0.20 8.81 -12.58
C CYS A 12 0.42 10.30 -12.37
N TYR A 13 -0.67 11.07 -12.46
CA TYR A 13 -0.68 12.54 -12.26
C TYR A 13 -0.28 12.98 -10.84
N GLU A 14 -0.41 12.12 -9.81
CA GLU A 14 -0.10 12.46 -8.41
C GLU A 14 1.38 12.28 -8.04
N SER A 15 2.11 11.38 -8.71
CA SER A 15 3.56 11.22 -8.56
C SER A 15 4.11 10.36 -9.70
N SER A 16 5.24 10.78 -10.26
CA SER A 16 5.97 10.04 -11.31
C SER A 16 6.48 8.68 -10.84
N ASN A 17 6.56 8.46 -9.51
CA ASN A 17 7.13 7.26 -8.92
C ASN A 17 6.11 6.49 -8.08
N THR A 18 5.29 5.71 -8.78
CA THR A 18 4.17 4.97 -8.20
C THR A 18 4.28 3.49 -8.50
N ILE A 19 4.02 2.63 -7.52
CA ILE A 19 3.99 1.17 -7.67
C ILE A 19 2.67 0.61 -7.15
N ASP A 20 1.98 -0.19 -7.97
CA ASP A 20 0.81 -0.95 -7.55
C ASP A 20 1.23 -2.37 -7.16
N LEU A 21 0.81 -2.80 -5.96
CA LEU A 21 0.89 -4.19 -5.52
C LEU A 21 -0.49 -4.84 -5.60
N ILE A 22 -0.58 -5.96 -6.33
CA ILE A 22 -1.78 -6.78 -6.42
C ILE A 22 -1.71 -7.87 -5.35
N LEU A 23 -2.74 -7.96 -4.53
CA LEU A 23 -2.87 -8.86 -3.39
C LEU A 23 -3.68 -10.10 -3.74
N SER A 24 -3.43 -11.20 -3.03
CA SER A 24 -4.15 -12.47 -3.25
C SER A 24 -5.62 -12.42 -2.79
N ALA A 25 -5.95 -11.56 -1.83
CA ALA A 25 -7.28 -11.43 -1.25
C ALA A 25 -7.69 -9.95 -1.07
N PRO A 26 -9.00 -9.67 -0.89
CA PRO A 26 -9.49 -8.32 -0.64
C PRO A 26 -8.90 -7.70 0.64
N ILE A 27 -8.73 -6.38 0.62
CA ILE A 27 -8.31 -5.56 1.74
C ILE A 27 -9.43 -5.54 2.79
N THR A 28 -9.07 -5.87 4.02
CA THR A 28 -9.95 -5.89 5.18
C THR A 28 -9.43 -4.98 6.29
N LYS A 29 -10.26 -4.65 7.27
CA LYS A 29 -9.84 -3.83 8.43
C LYS A 29 -8.66 -4.42 9.20
N PRO A 30 -8.64 -5.72 9.56
CA PRO A 30 -7.48 -6.30 10.24
C PRO A 30 -6.19 -6.21 9.42
N PHE A 31 -6.29 -6.35 8.09
CA PHE A 31 -5.13 -6.19 7.20
C PHE A 31 -4.62 -4.74 7.17
N VAL A 32 -5.52 -3.75 7.15
CA VAL A 32 -5.16 -2.33 7.18
C VAL A 32 -4.53 -1.96 8.53
N GLU A 33 -5.05 -2.48 9.63
CA GLU A 33 -4.47 -2.30 10.97
C GLU A 33 -3.06 -2.91 11.06
N HIS A 34 -2.86 -4.10 10.46
CA HIS A 34 -1.54 -4.72 10.32
C HIS A 34 -0.57 -3.87 9.50
N LEU A 35 -1.00 -3.33 8.35
CA LEU A 35 -0.20 -2.38 7.57
C LEU A 35 0.13 -1.12 8.37
N GLY A 36 -0.81 -0.66 9.21
CA GLY A 36 -0.62 0.50 10.07
C GLY A 36 0.55 0.38 11.04
N GLN A 37 1.05 -0.83 11.33
CA GLN A 37 2.26 -1.03 12.15
C GLN A 37 3.52 -0.44 11.52
N LEU A 38 3.52 -0.18 10.21
CA LEU A 38 4.64 0.44 9.49
C LEU A 38 4.74 1.96 9.71
N GLY A 39 3.68 2.62 10.17
CA GLY A 39 3.70 4.08 10.26
C GLY A 39 2.38 4.72 10.70
N LYS A 40 2.11 5.94 10.24
CA LYS A 40 0.87 6.64 10.59
C LYS A 40 -0.28 6.15 9.71
N LEU A 41 -1.22 5.44 10.31
CA LEU A 41 -2.47 5.02 9.67
C LEU A 41 -3.51 6.17 9.70
N LEU A 42 -4.12 6.43 8.55
CA LEU A 42 -5.28 7.30 8.36
C LEU A 42 -6.40 6.48 7.72
N LEU A 43 -7.59 6.55 8.30
CA LEU A 43 -8.80 5.91 7.78
C LEU A 43 -9.78 7.00 7.34
N PHE A 44 -10.42 6.78 6.20
CA PHE A 44 -11.43 7.66 5.62
C PHE A 44 -12.67 6.81 5.36
N ASP A 45 -13.56 6.75 6.34
CA ASP A 45 -14.76 5.91 6.37
C ASP A 45 -16.04 6.67 5.96
N GLU A 46 -15.93 7.97 5.69
CA GLU A 46 -17.01 8.84 5.25
C GLU A 46 -17.44 8.64 3.78
N PHE A 47 -16.73 7.79 3.04
CA PHE A 47 -16.97 7.50 1.62
C PHE A 47 -17.70 6.16 1.42
N ASP A 48 -18.49 6.05 0.33
CA ASP A 48 -19.21 4.83 -0.06
C ASP A 48 -18.31 3.58 -0.09
N ILE A 49 -17.06 3.78 -0.50
CA ILE A 49 -15.99 2.79 -0.36
C ILE A 49 -14.92 3.41 0.53
N PRO A 50 -14.85 3.01 1.81
CA PRO A 50 -13.80 3.46 2.70
C PRO A 50 -12.42 3.23 2.09
N TYR A 51 -11.50 4.13 2.40
CA TYR A 51 -10.10 3.98 2.00
C TYR A 51 -9.16 4.36 3.14
N PHE A 52 -7.89 4.03 2.96
CA PHE A 52 -6.88 4.26 3.97
C PHE A 52 -5.60 4.80 3.36
N LYS A 53 -4.78 5.41 4.22
CA LYS A 53 -3.39 5.74 3.94
C LYS A 53 -2.51 5.26 5.08
N VAL A 54 -1.37 4.67 4.78
CA VAL A 54 -0.28 4.42 5.73
C VAL A 54 0.91 5.26 5.29
N ILE A 55 1.31 6.21 6.12
CA ILE A 55 2.44 7.09 5.86
C ILE A 55 3.65 6.56 6.64
N VAL A 56 4.63 6.02 5.91
CA VAL A 56 5.92 5.59 6.45
C VAL A 56 6.87 6.78 6.32
N LYS A 57 7.21 7.40 7.45
CA LYS A 57 7.86 8.71 7.49
C LYS A 57 9.22 8.69 6.78
N GLY A 58 9.39 9.54 5.78
CA GLY A 58 10.64 9.68 5.02
C GLY A 58 10.87 8.56 3.99
N GLU A 59 9.92 7.63 3.86
CA GLU A 59 10.04 6.50 2.93
C GLU A 59 8.95 6.55 1.87
N TYR A 60 7.72 6.16 2.19
CA TYR A 60 6.65 6.05 1.19
C TYR A 60 5.27 6.15 1.83
N THR A 61 4.26 6.33 0.99
CA THR A 61 2.85 6.27 1.40
C THR A 61 2.14 5.12 0.70
N ILE A 62 1.48 4.27 1.47
CA ILE A 62 0.59 3.23 0.96
C ILE A 62 -0.83 3.79 0.96
N LYS A 63 -1.56 3.64 -0.15
CA LYS A 63 -2.99 3.93 -0.28
C LYS A 63 -3.74 2.68 -0.71
N GLY A 64 -4.99 2.54 -0.30
CA GLY A 64 -5.86 1.46 -0.77
C GLY A 64 -7.30 1.64 -0.31
N ALA A 65 -8.22 0.90 -0.94
CA ALA A 65 -9.64 0.94 -0.61
C ALA A 65 -10.11 -0.44 -0.12
N PHE A 66 -11.05 -0.45 0.82
CA PHE A 66 -11.57 -1.68 1.40
C PHE A 66 -12.29 -2.53 0.35
N GLY A 67 -12.17 -3.86 0.45
CA GLY A 67 -12.73 -4.80 -0.52
C GLY A 67 -12.00 -4.88 -1.87
N LYS A 68 -11.04 -3.99 -2.15
CA LYS A 68 -10.18 -4.08 -3.35
C LYS A 68 -8.99 -5.02 -3.10
N LYS A 69 -8.31 -5.43 -4.18
CA LYS A 69 -7.12 -6.29 -4.13
C LYS A 69 -5.84 -5.56 -4.52
N THR A 70 -5.85 -4.24 -4.55
CA THR A 70 -4.70 -3.44 -4.98
C THR A 70 -4.41 -2.40 -3.93
N ILE A 71 -3.13 -2.31 -3.54
CA ILE A 71 -2.60 -1.16 -2.82
C ILE A 71 -1.64 -0.42 -3.74
N ARG A 72 -1.61 0.90 -3.60
CA ARG A 72 -0.73 1.80 -4.33
C ARG A 72 0.31 2.38 -3.39
N ILE A 73 1.57 2.31 -3.80
CA ILE A 73 2.71 2.87 -3.09
C ILE A 73 3.14 4.11 -3.85
N LEU A 74 3.21 5.23 -3.14
CA LEU A 74 3.76 6.48 -3.62
C LEU A 74 5.15 6.61 -3.00
N LEU A 75 6.16 6.55 -3.85
CA LEU A 75 7.57 6.70 -3.48
C LEU A 75 7.99 8.18 -3.67
N PRO A 76 9.09 8.61 -3.05
CA PRO A 76 9.70 9.91 -3.31
C PRO A 76 10.16 9.97 -4.77
N GLU A 77 10.11 11.16 -5.39
CA GLU A 77 10.38 11.32 -6.82
C GLU A 77 11.83 11.01 -7.22
N ASP A 78 12.77 11.14 -6.27
CA ASP A 78 14.20 10.97 -6.44
C ASP A 78 14.69 9.52 -6.30
N VAL A 79 13.77 8.55 -6.19
CA VAL A 79 14.10 7.16 -5.83
C VAL A 79 13.63 6.17 -6.90
N GLU A 80 14.45 5.86 -7.91
CA GLU A 80 13.98 5.00 -9.02
C GLU A 80 13.70 3.53 -8.64
N ASP A 81 14.49 2.98 -7.70
CA ASP A 81 14.54 1.56 -7.34
C ASP A 81 14.44 1.33 -5.81
N TYR A 82 13.35 1.82 -5.20
CA TYR A 82 13.14 1.61 -3.77
C TYR A 82 12.93 0.11 -3.45
N PRO A 83 13.71 -0.48 -2.52
CA PRO A 83 13.55 -1.89 -2.18
C PRO A 83 12.24 -2.13 -1.43
N LEU A 84 11.36 -2.95 -2.01
CA LEU A 84 10.05 -3.28 -1.41
C LEU A 84 10.04 -4.60 -0.64
N ASP A 85 11.15 -5.32 -0.55
CA ASP A 85 11.22 -6.66 0.08
C ASP A 85 10.70 -6.66 1.52
N SER A 86 11.07 -5.64 2.31
CA SER A 86 10.63 -5.51 3.70
C SER A 86 9.11 -5.28 3.79
N LEU A 87 8.55 -4.47 2.88
CA LEU A 87 7.10 -4.26 2.80
C LEU A 87 6.37 -5.53 2.38
N VAL A 88 6.89 -6.23 1.36
CA VAL A 88 6.31 -7.50 0.90
C VAL A 88 6.31 -8.52 2.04
N GLN A 89 7.43 -8.68 2.73
CA GLN A 89 7.54 -9.58 3.87
C GLN A 89 6.54 -9.21 4.98
N HIS A 90 6.38 -7.92 5.29
CA HIS A 90 5.40 -7.45 6.26
C HIS A 90 3.97 -7.82 5.85
N ILE A 91 3.60 -7.59 4.58
CA ILE A 91 2.29 -7.98 4.03
C ILE A 91 2.06 -9.50 4.17
N GLU A 92 3.07 -10.30 3.89
CA GLU A 92 2.97 -11.75 3.92
C GLU A 92 2.86 -12.32 5.34
N ASN A 93 3.46 -11.64 6.32
CA ASN A 93 3.35 -12.00 7.73
C ASN A 93 1.94 -11.80 8.32
N PHE A 94 1.02 -11.08 7.66
CA PHE A 94 -0.35 -10.91 8.16
C PHE A 94 -1.11 -12.24 8.41
N ASN A 95 -0.74 -13.33 7.73
CA ASN A 95 -1.38 -14.64 7.89
C ASN A 95 -0.53 -15.64 8.69
N LYS A 96 0.58 -15.20 9.31
CA LYS A 96 1.38 -16.02 10.22
C LYS A 96 0.89 -15.81 11.65
#